data_AF-A0A397UG11-F1
#
_entry.id   AF-A0A397UG11-F1
#
_cell.length_a   1.000
_cell.length_b   1.000
_cell.length_c   1.000
_cell.angle_alpha   90.00
_cell.angle_beta   90.00
_cell.angle_gamma   90.00
#
_symmetry.space_group_name_H-M   'P 1'
#
loop_
_entity.id
_entity.type
_entity.pdbx_description
1 polymer ?
#
loop_
_entity_poly.entity_id
_entity_poly.type
_entity_poly.pdbx_seq_one_letter_code
_entity_poly.pdbx_strand_id
1 'polypeptide(L)'
;MLTQRFRDYQNEGKMVLNEKELVEIRAAQRTFEGAYIRTCISSFSFALLILRLFEPAFYYIGMVFIFFGGAILGISTLRRRHNIDLLDQSKPFKTAGGYVVLTGFIAFATYTTLLFMVFYLR
;
A
#
# COMPACT_ATOMS: atom_id res chain seq x y z
N MET A 1 -26.87 9.32 8.18
CA MET A 1 -27.43 10.37 9.08
C MET A 1 -28.72 10.96 8.51
N LEU A 2 -28.83 11.04 7.19
CA LEU A 2 -30.02 11.51 6.48
C LEU A 2 -31.25 10.64 6.74
N THR A 3 -31.12 9.31 6.76
CA THR A 3 -32.24 8.37 6.96
C THR A 3 -32.91 8.51 8.33
N GLN A 4 -32.17 8.88 9.39
CA GLN A 4 -32.78 9.14 10.69
C GLN A 4 -33.62 10.41 10.66
N ARG A 5 -33.07 11.48 10.07
CA ARG A 5 -33.80 12.74 9.89
C ARG A 5 -35.07 12.55 9.04
N PHE A 6 -35.02 11.75 7.98
CA PHE A 6 -36.20 11.39 7.18
C PHE A 6 -37.20 10.52 7.94
N ARG A 7 -36.72 9.57 8.77
CA ARG A 7 -37.58 8.80 9.69
C ARG A 7 -38.30 9.71 10.67
N ASP A 8 -37.61 10.71 11.21
CA ASP A 8 -38.18 11.65 12.16
C ASP A 8 -39.25 12.52 11.48
N TYR A 9 -39.01 13.01 10.25
CA TYR A 9 -40.02 13.70 9.45
C TYR A 9 -41.25 12.84 9.11
N GLN A 10 -41.05 11.54 8.87
CA GLN A 10 -42.14 10.60 8.63
C GLN A 10 -42.94 10.32 9.93
N ASN A 11 -42.27 10.17 11.07
CA ASN A 11 -42.89 10.00 12.38
C ASN A 11 -43.67 11.25 12.82
N GLU A 12 -43.20 12.44 12.44
CA GLU A 12 -43.91 13.71 12.63
C GLU A 12 -45.07 13.94 11.65
N GLY A 13 -45.33 13.00 10.73
CA GLY A 13 -46.42 13.08 9.74
C GLY A 13 -46.23 14.17 8.67
N LYS A 14 -45.03 14.75 8.58
CA LYS A 14 -44.74 15.89 7.69
C LYS A 14 -44.40 15.48 6.25
N MET A 15 -44.08 14.21 6.02
CA MET A 15 -43.72 13.71 4.68
C MET A 15 -44.04 12.22 4.55
N VAL A 16 -44.77 11.84 3.50
CA VAL A 16 -45.05 10.44 3.15
C VAL A 16 -44.16 10.10 1.95
N LEU A 17 -43.12 9.28 2.17
CA LEU A 17 -42.18 8.87 1.12
C LEU A 17 -42.81 7.78 0.24
N ASN A 18 -42.68 7.93 -1.08
CA ASN A 18 -43.09 6.90 -2.04
C ASN A 18 -42.06 5.76 -2.08
N GLU A 19 -42.45 4.55 -2.50
CA GLU A 19 -41.54 3.39 -2.55
C GLU A 19 -40.28 3.66 -3.39
N LYS A 20 -40.43 4.42 -4.48
CA LYS A 20 -39.30 4.81 -5.36
C LYS A 20 -38.28 5.68 -4.63
N GLU A 21 -38.73 6.67 -3.86
CA GLU A 21 -37.86 7.56 -3.08
C GLU A 21 -37.11 6.80 -1.98
N LEU A 22 -37.78 5.80 -1.37
CA LEU A 22 -37.16 4.92 -0.39
C LEU A 22 -36.00 4.10 -0.98
N VAL A 23 -36.14 3.66 -2.23
CA VAL A 23 -35.09 2.94 -2.97
C VAL A 23 -33.91 3.87 -3.26
N GLU A 24 -34.16 5.11 -3.68
CA GLU A 24 -33.12 6.10 -3.95
C GLU A 24 -32.32 6.46 -2.70
N ILE A 25 -32.98 6.69 -1.56
CA ILE A 25 -32.30 6.96 -0.28
C ILE A 25 -31.42 5.77 0.13
N ARG A 26 -31.94 4.54 -0.02
CA ARG A 26 -31.16 3.33 0.30
C ARG A 26 -29.97 3.15 -0.64
N ALA A 27 -30.16 3.40 -1.93
CA ALA A 27 -29.09 3.34 -2.92
C ALA A 27 -28.00 4.38 -2.63
N ALA A 28 -28.39 5.62 -2.32
CA ALA A 28 -27.48 6.69 -1.92
C ALA A 28 -26.73 6.36 -0.62
N GLN A 29 -27.39 5.76 0.36
CA GLN A 29 -26.74 5.36 1.62
C GLN A 29 -25.71 4.24 1.42
N ARG A 30 -25.97 3.28 0.52
CA ARG A 30 -25.04 2.18 0.22
C ARG A 30 -23.84 2.62 -0.63
N THR A 31 -24.03 3.61 -1.50
CA THR A 31 -23.00 4.07 -2.44
C THR A 31 -22.27 5.31 -1.94
N PHE A 32 -22.99 6.37 -1.58
CA PHE A 32 -22.43 7.65 -1.15
C PHE A 32 -21.99 7.59 0.31
N GLU A 33 -22.92 7.51 1.27
CA GLU A 33 -22.57 7.50 2.71
C GLU A 33 -21.62 6.33 3.04
N GLY A 34 -21.88 5.14 2.48
CA GLY A 34 -21.04 3.96 2.65
C GLY A 34 -19.63 4.08 2.06
N ALA A 35 -19.44 4.76 0.93
CA ALA A 35 -18.11 5.00 0.38
C ALA A 35 -17.31 5.97 1.25
N TYR A 36 -17.93 7.08 1.70
CA TYR A 36 -17.25 8.03 2.57
C TYR A 36 -16.77 7.39 3.86
N ILE A 37 -17.59 6.57 4.51
CA ILE A 37 -17.20 5.92 5.78
C ILE A 37 -16.05 4.93 5.54
N ARG A 38 -16.11 4.09 4.49
CA ARG A 38 -15.02 3.15 4.17
C ARG A 38 -13.72 3.89 3.84
N THR A 39 -13.80 5.00 3.09
CA THR A 39 -12.63 5.82 2.76
C THR A 39 -12.08 6.54 3.99
N CYS A 40 -12.92 7.15 4.82
CA CYS A 40 -12.47 7.83 6.04
C CYS A 40 -11.81 6.85 7.02
N ILE A 41 -12.41 5.67 7.23
CA ILE A 41 -11.85 4.66 8.12
C ILE A 41 -10.52 4.13 7.58
N SER A 42 -10.42 3.86 6.26
CA SER A 42 -9.16 3.38 5.66
C SER A 42 -8.06 4.44 5.71
N SER A 43 -8.37 5.69 5.33
CA SER A 43 -7.43 6.81 5.43
C SER A 43 -6.99 7.09 6.87
N PHE A 44 -7.91 7.04 7.83
CA PHE A 44 -7.59 7.21 9.25
C PHE A 44 -6.70 6.06 9.78
N SER A 45 -7.04 4.82 9.43
CA SER A 45 -6.24 3.64 9.82
C SER A 45 -4.84 3.69 9.21
N PHE A 46 -4.72 4.12 7.96
CA PHE A 46 -3.44 4.29 7.28
C PHE A 46 -2.60 5.40 7.89
N ALA A 47 -3.22 6.52 8.29
CA ALA A 47 -2.53 7.58 9.02
C ALA A 47 -1.98 7.09 10.37
N LEU A 48 -2.73 6.29 11.11
CA LEU A 48 -2.24 5.68 12.36
C LEU A 48 -1.08 4.70 12.13
N LEU A 49 -1.12 3.93 11.04
CA LEU A 49 0.00 3.07 10.64
C LEU A 49 1.24 3.92 10.38
N ILE A 50 1.13 5.00 9.60
CA ILE A 50 2.23 5.91 9.30
C ILE A 50 2.79 6.54 10.58
N LEU A 51 1.94 7.01 11.49
CA LEU A 51 2.39 7.56 12.77
C LEU A 51 3.14 6.50 13.59
N ARG A 52 2.66 5.26 13.60
CA ARG A 52 3.34 4.15 14.27
C ARG A 52 4.64 3.72 13.57
N LEU A 53 4.75 3.94 12.27
CA LEU A 53 5.98 3.74 11.50
C LEU A 53 7.06 4.78 11.84
N PHE A 54 6.67 5.98 12.26
CA PHE A 54 7.59 7.04 12.68
C PHE A 54 8.04 6.97 14.14
N GLU A 55 7.56 5.98 14.91
CA GLU A 55 8.12 5.70 16.22
C GLU A 55 9.62 5.35 16.10
N PRO A 56 10.48 5.81 17.05
CA PRO A 56 11.92 5.59 17.00
C PRO A 56 12.32 4.10 16.92
N ALA A 57 11.45 3.21 17.39
CA ALA A 57 11.58 1.77 17.23
C ALA A 57 11.62 1.32 15.75
N PHE A 58 10.76 1.88 14.90
CA PHE A 58 10.62 1.45 13.51
C PHE A 58 11.56 2.19 12.54
N TYR A 59 12.22 3.26 12.98
CA TYR A 59 13.17 4.03 12.17
C TYR A 59 14.29 3.16 11.59
N TYR A 60 14.88 2.30 12.42
CA TYR A 60 15.95 1.39 12.00
C TYR A 60 15.47 0.35 10.97
N ILE A 61 14.24 -0.16 11.11
CA ILE A 61 13.64 -1.08 10.12
C ILE A 61 13.50 -0.37 8.77
N GLY A 62 12.97 0.86 8.80
CA GLY A 62 12.83 1.70 7.61
C GLY A 62 14.16 1.95 6.91
N MET A 63 15.23 2.26 7.66
CA MET A 63 16.57 2.46 7.10
C MET A 63 17.08 1.21 6.36
N VAL A 64 16.91 0.02 6.93
CA VAL A 64 17.31 -1.25 6.29
C VAL A 64 16.62 -1.42 4.92
N PHE A 65 15.32 -1.09 4.83
CA PHE A 65 14.59 -1.13 3.56
C PHE A 65 15.03 -0.04 2.56
N ILE A 66 15.44 1.14 3.03
CA ILE A 66 16.01 2.20 2.16
C ILE A 66 17.31 1.70 1.52
N PHE A 67 18.22 1.13 2.31
CA PHE A 67 19.47 0.58 1.78
C PHE A 67 19.23 -0.60 0.84
N PHE A 68 18.31 -1.50 1.18
CA PHE A 68 17.91 -2.60 0.30
C PHE A 68 17.35 -2.10 -1.03
N GLY A 69 16.41 -1.15 -1.00
CA GLY A 69 15.85 -0.52 -2.20
C GLY A 69 16.92 0.17 -3.05
N GLY A 70 17.82 0.92 -2.40
CA GLY A 70 18.97 1.55 -3.06
C GLY A 70 19.90 0.55 -3.74
N ALA A 71 20.20 -0.58 -3.08
CA ALA A 71 21.01 -1.64 -3.65
C ALA A 71 20.35 -2.27 -4.88
N ILE A 72 19.05 -2.57 -4.82
CA ILE A 72 18.29 -3.11 -5.96
C ILE A 72 18.21 -2.10 -7.12
N LEU A 73 18.00 -0.81 -6.83
CA LEU A 73 18.02 0.25 -7.84
C LEU A 73 19.40 0.39 -8.49
N GLY A 74 20.48 0.28 -7.72
CA GLY A 74 21.85 0.26 -8.21
C GLY A 74 22.09 -0.91 -9.17
N ILE A 75 21.70 -2.12 -8.78
CA ILE A 75 21.82 -3.33 -9.62
C ILE A 75 20.99 -3.20 -10.89
N SER A 76 19.76 -2.69 -10.77
CA SER A 76 18.88 -2.47 -11.93
C SER A 76 19.49 -1.49 -12.92
N THR A 77 20.08 -0.40 -12.43
CA THR A 77 20.76 0.59 -13.27
C THR A 77 22.02 0.02 -13.91
N LEU A 78 22.84 -0.73 -13.17
CA LEU A 78 24.04 -1.39 -13.69
C LEU A 78 23.68 -2.41 -14.77
N ARG A 79 22.66 -3.25 -14.54
CA ARG A 79 22.14 -4.19 -15.52
C ARG A 79 21.62 -3.45 -16.76
N ARG A 80 20.91 -2.33 -16.59
CA ARG A 80 20.43 -1.53 -17.72
C ARG A 80 21.58 -1.00 -18.57
N ARG A 81 22.67 -0.54 -17.96
CA ARG A 81 23.88 -0.11 -18.69
C ARG A 81 24.49 -1.27 -19.49
N HIS A 82 24.63 -2.44 -18.87
CA HIS A 82 25.18 -3.63 -19.53
C HIS A 82 24.25 -4.20 -20.63
N ASN A 83 22.94 -3.99 -20.53
CA ASN A 83 21.98 -4.41 -21.55
C ASN A 83 21.91 -3.48 -22.77
N ILE A 84 22.44 -2.25 -22.70
CA ILE A 84 22.53 -1.38 -23.89
C ILE A 84 23.45 -2.02 -24.94
N ASP A 85 24.46 -2.78 -24.49
CA ASP A 85 25.37 -3.53 -25.35
C ASP A 85 24.74 -4.79 -25.99
N LEU A 86 23.50 -5.15 -25.65
CA LEU A 86 22.77 -6.28 -26.28
C LEU A 86 22.22 -5.95 -27.68
N LEU A 87 22.21 -4.68 -28.07
CA LEU A 87 21.86 -4.27 -29.43
C LEU A 87 22.96 -4.65 -30.45
N ASP A 88 24.15 -4.96 -29.95
CA ASP A 88 25.25 -5.51 -30.73
C ASP A 88 25.06 -7.02 -30.92
N GLN A 89 24.42 -7.39 -32.03
CA GLN A 89 24.12 -8.78 -32.42
C GLN A 89 25.38 -9.65 -32.62
N SER A 90 26.58 -9.08 -32.59
CA SER A 90 27.84 -9.82 -32.73
C SER A 90 28.24 -10.60 -31.47
N LYS A 91 27.61 -10.31 -30.31
CA LYS A 91 27.96 -10.92 -29.02
C LYS A 91 27.00 -12.09 -28.66
N PRO A 92 27.51 -13.18 -28.07
CA PRO A 92 26.67 -14.30 -27.65
C PRO A 92 25.72 -13.88 -26.52
N PHE A 93 24.49 -14.42 -26.55
CA PHE A 93 23.47 -14.18 -25.53
C PHE A 93 23.95 -14.64 -24.15
N LYS A 94 24.03 -13.70 -23.20
CA LYS A 94 24.28 -14.00 -21.78
C LYS A 94 23.00 -13.82 -20.97
N THR A 95 22.62 -14.85 -20.21
CA THR A 95 21.46 -14.82 -19.32
C THR A 95 21.73 -13.99 -18.06
N ALA A 96 20.67 -13.48 -17.43
CA ALA A 96 20.76 -12.64 -16.23
C ALA A 96 21.08 -13.40 -14.93
N GLY A 97 21.52 -14.67 -15.00
CA GLY A 97 21.67 -15.55 -13.84
C GLY A 97 22.55 -14.99 -12.73
N GLY A 98 23.66 -14.32 -13.08
CA GLY A 98 24.54 -13.69 -12.10
C GLY A 98 23.85 -12.57 -11.31
N TYR A 99 23.02 -11.75 -11.96
CA TYR A 99 22.25 -10.70 -11.29
C TYR A 99 21.16 -11.28 -10.39
N VAL A 100 20.54 -12.40 -10.79
CA VAL A 100 19.53 -13.10 -9.97
C VAL A 100 20.16 -13.60 -8.66
N VAL A 101 21.30 -14.29 -8.77
CA VAL A 101 22.04 -14.79 -7.60
C VAL A 101 22.47 -13.63 -6.70
N LEU A 102 22.99 -12.54 -7.28
CA LEU A 102 23.38 -11.35 -6.53
C LEU A 102 22.20 -10.75 -5.76
N THR A 103 21.05 -10.56 -6.41
CA THR A 103 19.84 -10.04 -5.73
C THR A 103 19.33 -10.99 -4.65
N GLY A 104 19.47 -12.31 -4.85
CA GLY A 104 19.09 -13.31 -3.85
C GLY A 104 19.95 -13.23 -2.60
N PHE A 105 21.27 -13.09 -2.73
CA PHE A 105 22.17 -12.91 -1.58
C PHE A 105 21.86 -11.62 -0.81
N ILE A 106 21.60 -10.53 -1.51
CA ILE A 106 21.23 -9.26 -0.88
C ILE A 106 19.92 -9.39 -0.12
N ALA A 107 18.90 -9.99 -0.74
CA ALA A 107 17.62 -10.23 -0.07
C ALA A 107 17.78 -11.11 1.17
N PHE A 108 18.56 -12.19 1.07
CA PHE A 108 18.85 -13.07 2.19
C PHE A 108 19.49 -12.32 3.35
N ALA A 109 20.52 -11.51 3.09
CA ALA A 109 21.20 -10.69 4.10
C ALA A 109 20.28 -9.64 4.74
N THR A 110 19.41 -9.01 3.93
CA THR A 110 18.40 -8.06 4.43
C THR A 110 17.43 -8.76 5.38
N TYR A 111 16.93 -9.94 5.02
CA TYR A 111 16.02 -10.69 5.90
C TYR A 111 16.68 -11.17 7.19
N THR A 112 17.94 -11.62 7.14
CA THR A 112 18.67 -11.97 8.38
C THR A 112 18.87 -10.75 9.28
N THR A 113 19.19 -9.59 8.70
CA THR A 113 19.34 -8.33 9.44
C THR A 113 18.01 -7.90 10.07
N LEU A 114 16.90 -7.97 9.33
CA LEU A 114 15.57 -7.66 9.85
C LEU A 114 15.18 -8.59 10.99
N LEU A 115 15.43 -9.89 10.83
CA LEU A 115 15.14 -10.89 11.84
C LEU A 115 15.92 -10.61 13.12
N PHE A 116 17.22 -10.35 13.02
CA PHE A 116 18.05 -9.95 14.17
C PHE A 116 17.51 -8.69 14.85
N MET A 117 17.14 -7.67 14.07
CA MET A 117 16.65 -6.41 14.60
C MET A 117 15.30 -6.56 15.33
N VAL A 118 14.40 -7.40 14.80
CA VAL A 118 13.11 -7.72 15.44
C VAL A 118 13.30 -8.46 16.77
N PHE A 119 14.30 -9.34 16.87
CA PHE A 119 14.62 -10.02 18.13
C PHE A 119 15.32 -9.11 19.15
N TYR A 120 16.13 -8.15 18.69
CA TYR A 120 16.87 -7.23 19.56
C TYR A 120 16.03 -6.04 20.05
N LEU A 121 15.03 -5.61 19.27
CA LEU A 121 14.14 -4.49 19.59
C LEU A 121 12.88 -4.92 20.38
N ARG A 122 12.82 -6.18 20.82
CA ARG A 122 11.80 -6.71 21.73
C ARG A 122 12.37 -6.82 23.13
#